data_AF-A0AAV0GFR5-F1
#
_entry.id   AF-A0AAV0GFR5-F1
#
_cell.length_a   1.000
_cell.length_b   1.000
_cell.length_c   1.000
_cell.angle_alpha   90.00
_cell.angle_beta   90.00
_cell.angle_gamma   90.00
#
_symmetry.space_group_name_H-M   'P 1'
#
loop_
_entity.id
_entity.type
_entity.pdbx_description
1 polymer ?
#
loop_
_entity_poly.entity_id
_entity_poly.type
_entity_poly.pdbx_seq_one_letter_code
_entity_poly.pdbx_strand_id
1 'polypeptide(L)'
;MAIQILGILQTFPTIFVIWTAFARTCISHPLDALSPEEINQTSVIVLGLHPSATFHYVDLEEPEKNDVIDLLSSSSQPKSLPYRKARAVVRANNETREIVVDLIAGSIVSNEVHGGHGFPPFTADEVVSASRLTLTYPQFQESITQRGLNISQVTCIP
;
A
#
# COMPACT_ATOMS: atom_id res chain seq x y z
N MET A 1 -15.31 -51.58 -45.56
CA MET A 1 -16.23 -50.69 -46.28
C MET A 1 -16.25 -49.37 -45.53
N ALA A 2 -15.54 -48.38 -46.06
CA ALA A 2 -15.33 -47.08 -45.45
C ALA A 2 -16.60 -46.23 -45.57
N ILE A 3 -16.98 -45.53 -44.50
CA ILE A 3 -17.90 -44.40 -44.57
C ILE A 3 -17.23 -43.23 -43.84
N GLN A 4 -17.16 -42.12 -44.55
CA GLN A 4 -16.27 -40.98 -44.35
C GLN A 4 -16.64 -40.12 -43.13
N ILE A 5 -15.59 -39.57 -42.52
CA ILE A 5 -15.60 -38.46 -41.57
C ILE A 5 -15.74 -37.15 -42.35
N LEU A 6 -16.72 -36.33 -41.98
CA LEU A 6 -16.84 -34.91 -42.31
C LEU A 6 -17.50 -34.26 -41.07
N GLY A 7 -16.85 -33.48 -40.21
CA GLY A 7 -16.00 -32.35 -40.53
C GLY A 7 -16.86 -31.09 -40.62
N ILE A 8 -17.47 -30.64 -39.51
CA ILE A 8 -18.01 -29.28 -39.40
C ILE A 8 -17.40 -28.61 -38.17
N LEU A 9 -16.44 -27.75 -38.50
CA LEU A 9 -15.81 -26.74 -37.67
C LEU A 9 -16.68 -25.46 -37.75
N GLN A 10 -16.78 -24.75 -36.61
CA GLN A 10 -17.15 -23.32 -36.47
C GLN A 10 -18.60 -22.88 -36.73
N THR A 11 -19.26 -22.36 -35.68
CA THR A 11 -19.44 -20.90 -35.45
C THR A 11 -20.33 -20.66 -34.21
N PHE A 12 -19.73 -20.39 -33.06
CA PHE A 12 -20.39 -19.66 -31.97
C PHE A 12 -19.79 -18.25 -31.93
N PRO A 13 -20.29 -17.28 -32.70
CA PRO A 13 -19.86 -15.92 -32.55
C PRO A 13 -20.65 -15.28 -31.40
N THR A 14 -19.94 -14.47 -30.61
CA THR A 14 -20.42 -13.19 -30.08
C THR A 14 -21.47 -13.18 -28.95
N ILE A 15 -21.20 -13.84 -27.80
CA ILE A 15 -21.69 -13.33 -26.50
C ILE A 15 -20.58 -13.48 -25.44
N PHE A 16 -19.40 -12.93 -25.71
CA PHE A 16 -18.33 -12.76 -24.72
C PHE A 16 -17.60 -11.42 -24.90
N VAL A 17 -18.30 -10.38 -25.37
CA VAL A 17 -17.67 -9.09 -25.65
C VAL A 17 -18.58 -7.93 -25.25
N ILE A 18 -19.11 -7.92 -24.02
CA ILE A 18 -19.57 -6.66 -23.39
C ILE A 18 -19.36 -6.76 -21.87
N TRP A 19 -18.11 -6.88 -21.45
CA TRP A 19 -17.70 -6.43 -20.11
C TRP A 19 -16.42 -5.63 -20.23
N THR A 20 -16.42 -4.68 -21.16
CA THR A 20 -15.37 -3.67 -21.26
C THR A 20 -16.01 -2.30 -21.18
N ALA A 21 -15.34 -1.45 -20.40
CA ALA A 21 -15.48 0.00 -20.34
C ALA A 21 -16.69 0.57 -19.59
N PHE A 22 -16.71 0.36 -18.28
CA PHE A 22 -16.90 1.50 -17.37
C PHE A 22 -15.85 1.45 -16.26
N ALA A 23 -14.57 1.44 -16.65
CA ALA A 23 -13.61 2.12 -15.80
C ALA A 23 -14.04 3.58 -15.84
N ARG A 24 -14.83 4.01 -14.86
CA ARG A 24 -15.03 5.43 -14.62
C ARG A 24 -13.62 5.95 -14.35
N THR A 25 -13.01 6.61 -15.33
CA THR A 25 -11.97 7.59 -15.06
C THR A 25 -12.69 8.74 -14.37
N CYS A 26 -13.09 8.50 -13.12
CA CYS A 26 -13.37 9.59 -12.21
C CYS A 26 -12.06 10.35 -12.18
N ILE A 27 -12.09 11.58 -12.67
CA ILE A 27 -10.95 12.47 -12.57
C ILE A 27 -10.73 12.62 -11.07
N SER A 28 -9.76 11.89 -10.53
CA SER A 28 -9.39 12.01 -9.12
C SER A 28 -8.92 13.43 -8.91
N HIS A 29 -9.41 14.10 -7.88
CA HIS A 29 -8.80 15.36 -7.48
C HIS A 29 -7.31 15.08 -7.15
N PRO A 30 -6.36 15.98 -7.49
CA PRO A 30 -4.93 15.76 -7.22
C PRO A 30 -4.61 15.56 -5.74
N LEU A 31 -5.50 16.00 -4.85
CA LEU A 31 -5.42 15.82 -3.39
C LEU A 31 -6.34 14.72 -2.85
N ASP A 32 -6.96 13.91 -3.73
CA ASP A 32 -7.68 12.73 -3.27
C ASP A 32 -6.68 11.74 -2.66
N ALA A 33 -7.05 11.17 -1.51
CA ALA A 33 -6.30 10.10 -0.87
C ALA A 33 -6.04 8.95 -1.85
N LEU A 34 -4.99 8.17 -1.59
CA LEU A 34 -4.69 6.99 -2.37
C LEU A 34 -5.87 6.00 -2.32
N SER A 35 -6.23 5.49 -3.50
CA SER A 35 -7.16 4.38 -3.62
C SER A 35 -6.52 3.06 -3.15
N PRO A 36 -7.33 2.04 -2.79
CA PRO A 36 -6.80 0.72 -2.45
C PRO A 36 -5.90 0.12 -3.53
N GLU A 37 -6.24 0.33 -4.81
CA GLU A 37 -5.43 -0.10 -5.96
C GLU A 37 -4.07 0.60 -5.99
N GLU A 38 -4.03 1.91 -5.72
CA GLU A 38 -2.78 2.67 -5.69
C GLU A 38 -1.90 2.26 -4.50
N ILE A 39 -2.49 2.05 -3.31
CA ILE A 39 -1.77 1.52 -2.15
C ILE A 39 -1.18 0.14 -2.47
N ASN A 40 -1.95 -0.75 -3.09
CA ASN A 40 -1.49 -2.07 -3.49
C ASN A 40 -0.37 -1.98 -4.55
N GLN A 41 -0.51 -1.10 -5.54
CA GLN A 41 0.52 -0.86 -6.55
C GLN A 41 1.82 -0.36 -5.92
N THR A 42 1.75 0.61 -5.00
CA THR A 42 2.91 1.06 -4.23
C THR A 42 3.55 -0.09 -3.46
N SER A 43 2.75 -0.91 -2.78
CA SER A 43 3.25 -2.06 -2.02
C SER A 43 3.97 -3.06 -2.91
N VAL A 44 3.42 -3.39 -4.08
CA VAL A 44 4.04 -4.34 -5.04
C VAL A 44 5.38 -3.81 -5.53
N ILE A 45 5.44 -2.53 -5.92
CA ILE A 45 6.68 -1.91 -6.43
C ILE A 45 7.76 -1.88 -5.33
N VAL A 46 7.40 -1.45 -4.12
CA VAL A 46 8.33 -1.36 -3.00
C VAL A 46 8.82 -2.74 -2.55
N LEU A 47 7.93 -3.73 -2.42
CA LEU A 47 8.31 -5.10 -2.05
C LEU A 47 9.14 -5.79 -3.14
N GLY A 48 8.96 -5.42 -4.40
CA GLY A 48 9.83 -5.87 -5.49
C GLY A 48 11.30 -5.48 -5.31
N LEU A 49 11.56 -4.34 -4.67
CA LEU A 49 12.90 -3.88 -4.33
C LEU A 49 13.36 -4.32 -2.94
N HIS A 50 12.44 -4.33 -1.96
CA HIS A 50 12.70 -4.67 -0.57
C HIS A 50 11.71 -5.75 -0.08
N PRO A 51 11.95 -7.04 -0.37
CA PRO A 51 10.98 -8.11 -0.11
C PRO A 51 10.61 -8.33 1.36
N SER A 52 11.46 -7.91 2.29
CA SER A 52 11.27 -8.03 3.74
C SER A 52 10.85 -6.71 4.40
N ALA A 53 10.43 -5.71 3.63
CA ALA A 53 10.08 -4.41 4.15
C ALA A 53 8.78 -4.45 4.99
N THR A 54 8.78 -3.75 6.11
CA THR A 54 7.57 -3.39 6.87
C THR A 54 7.17 -1.96 6.51
N PHE A 55 5.89 -1.76 6.20
CA PHE A 55 5.36 -0.43 5.89
C PHE A 55 4.90 0.26 7.17
N HIS A 56 5.46 1.43 7.45
CA HIS A 56 5.09 2.25 8.62
C HIS A 56 4.23 3.45 8.23
N TYR A 57 4.32 3.90 6.99
CA TYR A 57 3.52 4.98 6.43
C TYR A 57 3.41 4.80 4.91
N VAL A 58 2.22 4.98 4.36
CA VAL A 58 1.95 5.05 2.92
C VAL A 58 0.89 6.11 2.71
N ASP A 59 1.19 7.11 1.90
CA ASP A 59 0.25 8.21 1.63
C ASP A 59 0.55 8.86 0.27
N LEU A 60 -0.36 9.72 -0.16
CA LEU A 60 -0.17 10.57 -1.33
C LEU A 60 1.08 11.44 -1.12
N GLU A 61 1.98 11.43 -2.09
CA GLU A 61 3.04 12.44 -2.12
C GLU A 61 2.43 13.76 -2.58
N GLU A 62 2.51 14.78 -1.72
CA GLU A 62 1.83 16.05 -1.94
C GLU A 62 2.31 16.70 -3.26
N PRO A 63 1.39 17.03 -4.18
CA PRO A 63 1.75 17.70 -5.42
C PRO A 63 2.20 19.15 -5.16
N GLU A 64 3.01 19.69 -6.08
CA GLU A 64 3.46 21.08 -5.99
C GLU A 64 2.27 22.05 -5.98
N LYS A 65 2.30 23.01 -5.05
CA LYS A 65 1.16 23.91 -4.83
C LYS A 65 0.73 24.67 -6.09
N ASN A 66 1.70 25.14 -6.88
CA ASN A 66 1.42 25.87 -8.12
C ASN A 66 0.73 24.96 -9.15
N ASP A 67 1.12 23.70 -9.23
CA ASP A 67 0.52 22.72 -10.13
C ASP A 67 -0.96 22.47 -9.76
N VAL A 68 -1.28 22.43 -8.46
CA VAL A 68 -2.66 22.33 -7.97
C VAL A 68 -3.46 23.58 -8.33
N ILE A 69 -2.91 24.78 -8.12
CA ILE A 69 -3.58 26.06 -8.46
C ILE A 69 -3.85 26.16 -9.97
N ASP A 70 -2.87 25.80 -10.80
CA ASP A 70 -2.96 25.87 -12.26
C ASP A 70 -4.00 24.87 -12.79
N LEU A 71 -4.06 23.67 -12.22
CA LEU A 71 -5.09 22.68 -12.55
C LEU A 71 -6.49 23.23 -12.24
N LEU A 72 -6.70 23.76 -11.02
CA LEU A 72 -7.99 24.29 -10.58
C LEU A 72 -8.42 25.53 -11.37
N SER A 73 -7.47 26.32 -11.85
CA SER A 73 -7.72 27.53 -12.64
C SER A 73 -8.00 27.26 -14.12
N SER A 74 -7.71 26.04 -14.61
CA SER A 74 -7.92 25.68 -16.01
C SER A 74 -9.40 25.45 -16.31
N SER A 75 -9.99 26.31 -17.16
CA SER A 75 -11.41 26.23 -17.58
C SER A 75 -11.68 25.18 -18.66
N SER A 76 -10.62 24.65 -19.28
CA SER A 76 -10.65 23.64 -20.33
C SER A 76 -10.15 22.32 -19.76
N GLN A 77 -10.90 21.23 -20.02
CA GLN A 77 -10.60 19.79 -19.82
C GLN A 77 -9.38 19.48 -18.95
N PRO A 78 -9.52 18.68 -17.88
CA PRO A 78 -8.45 18.47 -16.92
C PRO A 78 -7.16 18.10 -17.67
N LYS A 79 -6.17 19.00 -17.65
CA LYS A 79 -4.80 18.62 -17.99
C LYS A 79 -4.53 17.37 -17.16
N SER A 80 -4.02 16.32 -17.80
CA SER A 80 -3.63 15.09 -17.11
C SER A 80 -2.94 15.47 -15.82
N LEU A 81 -3.50 15.03 -14.68
CA LEU A 81 -3.04 15.44 -13.36
C LEU A 81 -1.51 15.31 -13.33
N PRO A 82 -0.78 16.38 -12.99
CA PRO A 82 0.65 16.27 -12.89
C PRO A 82 0.95 15.24 -11.80
N TYR A 83 1.66 14.18 -12.19
CA TYR A 83 2.42 13.30 -11.30
C TYR A 83 1.67 12.79 -10.07
N ARG A 84 0.74 11.84 -10.25
CA ARG A 84 0.19 11.13 -9.09
C ARG A 84 1.25 10.20 -8.50
N LYS A 85 1.75 10.54 -7.32
CA LYS A 85 2.84 9.83 -6.64
C LYS A 85 2.40 9.37 -5.25
N ALA A 86 2.98 8.28 -4.78
CA ALA A 86 2.85 7.81 -3.41
C ALA A 86 4.20 7.87 -2.72
N ARG A 87 4.20 8.26 -1.44
CA ARG A 87 5.36 8.14 -0.56
C ARG A 87 5.15 7.01 0.43
N ALA A 88 6.11 6.11 0.50
CA ALA A 88 6.16 5.03 1.46
C ALA A 88 7.37 5.20 2.39
N VAL A 89 7.13 5.15 3.70
CA VAL A 89 8.19 5.00 4.70
C VAL A 89 8.19 3.55 5.15
N VAL A 90 9.29 2.86 4.86
CA VAL A 90 9.45 1.43 5.15
C VAL A 90 10.67 1.18 6.01
N ARG A 91 10.64 0.08 6.77
CA ARG A 91 11.85 -0.46 7.40
C ARG A 91 12.24 -1.76 6.73
N ALA A 92 13.50 -1.86 6.33
CA ALA A 92 14.07 -3.07 5.74
C ALA A 92 15.53 -3.17 6.19
N ASN A 93 15.99 -4.36 6.59
CA ASN A 93 17.37 -4.61 7.00
C ASN A 93 17.88 -3.62 8.08
N ASN A 94 17.04 -3.30 9.06
CA ASN A 94 17.30 -2.30 10.12
C ASN A 94 17.47 -0.85 9.66
N GLU A 95 17.25 -0.55 8.39
CA GLU A 95 17.26 0.81 7.85
C GLU A 95 15.84 1.33 7.66
N THR A 96 15.65 2.63 7.89
CA THR A 96 14.41 3.32 7.48
C THR A 96 14.64 3.93 6.11
N ARG A 97 13.70 3.72 5.20
CA ARG A 97 13.77 4.19 3.82
C ARG A 97 12.53 4.98 3.46
N GLU A 98 12.74 6.10 2.77
CA GLU A 98 11.69 6.91 2.18
C GLU A 98 11.71 6.66 0.67
N ILE A 99 10.60 6.15 0.13
CA ILE A 99 10.49 5.75 -1.27
C ILE A 99 9.32 6.50 -1.89
N VAL A 100 9.58 7.23 -2.97
CA VAL A 100 8.55 7.87 -3.77
C VAL A 100 8.31 7.06 -5.04
N VAL A 101 7.06 6.72 -5.31
CA VAL A 101 6.62 5.92 -6.45
C VAL A 101 5.73 6.76 -7.35
N ASP A 102 6.04 6.82 -8.64
CA ASP A 102 5.14 7.36 -9.67
C ASP A 102 4.09 6.30 -10.00
N LEU A 103 2.83 6.58 -9.68
CA LEU A 103 1.72 5.63 -9.85
C LEU A 103 1.26 5.55 -11.30
N ILE A 104 1.54 6.57 -12.12
CA ILE A 104 1.20 6.59 -13.54
C ILE A 104 2.23 5.80 -14.34
N ALA A 105 3.52 6.04 -14.07
CA ALA A 105 4.61 5.32 -14.72
C ALA A 105 4.86 3.92 -14.12
N GLY A 106 4.39 3.67 -12.89
CA GLY A 106 4.62 2.41 -12.18
C GLY A 106 6.08 2.21 -11.78
N SER A 107 6.80 3.29 -11.49
CA SER A 107 8.25 3.27 -11.26
C SER A 107 8.67 4.05 -10.02
N ILE A 108 9.82 3.70 -9.46
CA ILE A 108 10.43 4.43 -8.33
C ILE A 108 11.03 5.74 -8.83
N VAL A 109 10.68 6.85 -8.17
CA VAL A 109 11.20 8.19 -8.43
C VAL A 109 12.42 8.46 -7.53
N SER A 110 12.31 8.09 -6.24
CA SER A 110 13.40 8.20 -5.26
C SER A 110 13.35 7.04 -4.27
N ASN A 111 14.51 6.69 -3.72
CA ASN A 111 14.68 5.73 -2.63
C ASN A 111 15.86 6.19 -1.76
N GLU A 112 15.55 6.78 -0.62
CA GLU A 112 16.53 7.40 0.26
C GLU A 112 16.58 6.66 1.60
N VAL A 113 17.78 6.45 2.14
CA VAL A 113 17.95 5.93 3.50
C VAL A 113 17.91 7.10 4.47
N HIS A 114 17.02 7.04 5.47
CA HIS A 114 16.96 8.05 6.52
C HIS A 114 18.22 7.96 7.41
N GLY A 115 19.08 8.96 7.30
CA GLY A 115 20.31 9.09 8.09
C GLY A 115 20.18 9.96 9.34
N GLY A 116 18.99 10.51 9.61
CA GLY A 116 18.75 11.42 10.74
C GLY A 116 18.44 10.71 12.06
N HIS A 117 18.03 11.49 13.04
CA HIS A 117 17.45 10.98 14.29
C HIS A 117 15.96 10.68 14.12
N GLY A 118 15.38 9.92 15.06
CA GLY A 118 13.98 9.54 15.05
C GLY A 118 13.71 8.23 14.28
N PHE A 119 12.54 7.67 14.53
CA PHE A 119 12.07 6.42 13.93
C PHE A 119 10.65 6.62 13.40
N PRO A 120 10.22 5.82 12.41
CA PRO A 120 8.85 5.89 11.92
C PRO A 120 7.85 5.43 12.99
N PRO A 121 6.56 5.76 12.84
CA PRO A 121 5.51 5.30 13.74
C PRO A 121 5.47 3.76 13.84
N PHE A 122 5.04 3.24 14.99
CA PHE A 122 4.82 1.80 15.13
C PHE A 122 3.69 1.32 14.23
N THR A 123 3.87 0.13 13.64
CA THR A 123 2.78 -0.61 13.03
C THR A 123 1.87 -1.21 14.11
N ALA A 124 0.62 -1.51 13.76
CA ALA A 124 -0.29 -2.20 14.68
C ALA A 124 0.28 -3.56 15.13
N ASP A 125 0.93 -4.28 14.23
CA ASP A 125 1.54 -5.59 14.52
C ASP A 125 2.71 -5.48 15.51
N GLU A 126 3.54 -4.43 15.40
CA GLU A 126 4.60 -4.16 16.36
C GLU A 126 4.03 -3.86 17.75
N VAL A 127 3.00 -3.01 17.83
CA VAL A 127 2.33 -2.68 19.09
C VAL A 127 1.76 -3.94 19.74
N VAL A 128 1.01 -4.75 18.97
CA VAL A 128 0.41 -6.00 19.46
C VAL A 128 1.50 -7.01 19.89
N SER A 129 2.59 -7.11 19.14
CA SER A 129 3.69 -8.03 19.45
C SER A 129 4.42 -7.62 20.73
N ALA A 130 4.71 -6.34 20.90
CA ALA A 130 5.33 -5.79 22.09
C ALA A 130 4.44 -6.01 23.33
N SER A 131 3.13 -5.74 23.23
CA SER A 131 2.16 -6.02 24.29
C SER A 131 2.14 -7.49 24.72
N ARG A 132 2.14 -8.42 23.75
CA ARG A 132 2.08 -9.86 24.03
C ARG A 132 3.37 -10.40 24.62
N LEU A 133 4.52 -9.86 24.22
CA LEU A 133 5.82 -10.29 24.73
C LEU A 133 5.89 -10.16 26.25
N THR A 134 5.38 -9.06 26.81
CA THR A 134 5.36 -8.82 28.26
C THR A 134 4.61 -9.92 29.02
N LEU A 135 3.50 -10.43 28.46
CA LEU A 135 2.69 -11.48 29.09
C LEU A 135 3.41 -12.84 29.14
N THR A 136 4.44 -13.03 28.31
CA THR A 136 5.27 -14.25 28.30
C THR A 136 6.52 -14.14 29.17
N TYR A 137 6.82 -12.97 29.71
CA TYR A 137 8.05 -12.71 30.45
C TYR A 137 7.94 -13.22 31.90
N PRO A 138 8.75 -14.20 32.35
CA PRO A 138 8.56 -14.86 33.64
C PRO A 138 8.55 -13.91 34.84
N GLN A 139 9.45 -12.93 34.85
CA GLN A 139 9.56 -11.95 35.93
C GLN A 139 8.32 -11.04 35.99
N PHE A 140 7.71 -10.75 34.83
CA PHE A 140 6.46 -9.99 34.79
C PHE A 140 5.30 -10.83 35.34
N GLN A 141 5.20 -12.10 34.95
CA GLN A 141 4.17 -13.02 35.45
C GLN A 141 4.26 -13.21 36.98
N GLU A 142 5.47 -13.37 37.50
CA GLU A 142 5.71 -13.46 38.95
C GLU A 142 5.29 -12.16 39.67
N SER A 143 5.68 -11.01 39.12
CA SER A 143 5.31 -9.69 39.63
C SER A 143 3.79 -9.47 39.69
N ILE A 144 3.04 -9.92 38.67
CA ILE A 144 1.57 -9.90 38.66
C ILE A 144 0.98 -10.84 39.71
N THR A 145 1.54 -12.05 39.85
CA THR A 145 1.10 -13.06 40.84
C THR A 145 1.32 -12.56 42.27
N GLN A 146 2.46 -11.93 42.56
CA GLN A 146 2.76 -11.32 43.87
C GLN A 146 1.78 -10.21 44.25
N ARG A 147 1.12 -9.58 43.26
CA ARG A 147 0.07 -8.57 43.48
C ARG A 147 -1.33 -9.17 43.63
N GLY A 148 -1.46 -10.50 43.59
CA GLY A 148 -2.75 -11.20 43.67
C GLY A 148 -3.63 -10.98 42.45
N LEU A 149 -3.06 -10.59 41.30
CA LEU A 149 -3.78 -10.35 40.05
C LEU A 149 -3.75 -11.57 39.15
N ASN A 150 -4.80 -11.75 38.33
CA ASN A 150 -4.85 -12.80 37.33
C ASN A 150 -4.24 -12.33 36.01
N ILE A 151 -3.15 -12.96 35.58
CA ILE A 151 -2.43 -12.61 34.34
C ILE A 151 -3.33 -12.67 33.09
N SER A 152 -4.36 -13.53 33.07
CA SER A 152 -5.28 -13.61 31.92
C SER A 152 -6.22 -12.42 31.78
N GLN A 153 -6.29 -11.55 32.80
CA GLN A 153 -7.08 -10.32 32.82
C GLN A 153 -6.18 -9.07 32.72
N VAL A 154 -4.88 -9.24 32.44
CA VAL A 154 -3.93 -8.14 32.28
C VAL A 154 -3.72 -7.87 30.78
N THR A 155 -3.76 -6.59 30.41
CA THR A 155 -3.39 -6.10 29.08
C THR A 155 -2.23 -5.12 29.22
N CYS A 156 -1.23 -5.26 28.35
CA CYS A 156 -0.09 -4.34 28.27
C CYS A 156 -0.23 -3.48 27.01
N ILE A 157 0.21 -2.23 27.06
CA ILE A 157 0.27 -1.31 25.92
C ILE A 157 1.69 -0.70 25.93
N PRO A 158 2.42 -0.67 24.80
CA PRO A 158 3.74 -0.06 24.70
C PRO A 158 3.69 1.47 24.79
#